data_AF-A0A951GZR9-F1
#
_entry.id   AF-A0A951GZR9-F1
#
_cell.length_a   1.000
_cell.length_b   1.000
_cell.length_c   1.000
_cell.angle_alpha   90.00
_cell.angle_beta   90.00
_cell.angle_gamma   90.00
#
_symmetry.space_group_name_H-M   'P 1'
#
loop_
_entity.id
_entity.type
_entity.pdbx_description
1 polymer ?
#
loop_
_entity_poly.entity_id
_entity_poly.type
_entity_poly.pdbx_seq_one_letter_code
_entity_poly.pdbx_strand_id
1 'polypeptide(L)'
;MCASVAADLISYGDLYARWEQGNWRASEIDFSRDRRHWEESFTDLERQASMWTYSMFFHGEDAVADNLSPYIDAAPREEQKYFLATQQVDEARHAVLFARFMREVVRQGDDTAAALAATAPQLTWGFKRVFERLDRMAGELRRDRSRPKLAQAITLYHLVIEATLAQPGQHFIDGSLTERELLPGFREGIRNVSRDEQRHIAFGVKMIADLVREDPDCAPAIEELLREILAYTTAVFIPPDGDERYVTCFGFTLQELYAHGAEALEGRLRAAGLEPTEMRVGLPFDLPPDERAHRGLTLIRAGYLGQPNGPVREDPEATAMLFDGLRRQIDPSRAPGATIQWEFTDAEPWHLRIDNGSTSVAPGSVPDCDLVFHCRLQDWLDVSAGRTEAWRSLLTRKIRPKGSLRMLALAPKLFG
;
A
#
# COMPACT_ATOMS: atom_id res chain seq x y z
N MET A 1 -22.05 -16.38 19.19
CA MET A 1 -22.11 -14.91 19.03
C MET A 1 -20.69 -14.46 18.73
N CYS A 2 -20.43 -13.84 17.58
CA CYS A 2 -19.11 -13.23 17.34
C CYS A 2 -18.87 -12.15 18.40
N ALA A 3 -17.61 -12.02 18.85
CA ALA A 3 -17.22 -10.94 19.74
C ALA A 3 -17.50 -9.58 19.07
N SER A 4 -17.97 -8.59 19.84
CA SER A 4 -18.14 -7.24 19.31
C SER A 4 -16.78 -6.61 19.03
N VAL A 5 -16.66 -5.89 17.93
CA VAL A 5 -15.43 -5.22 17.48
C VAL A 5 -15.69 -3.72 17.30
N ALA A 6 -14.63 -2.91 17.17
CA ALA A 6 -14.75 -1.45 17.03
C ALA A 6 -15.67 -1.03 15.88
N ALA A 7 -15.68 -1.79 14.77
CA ALA A 7 -16.57 -1.57 13.64
C ALA A 7 -18.07 -1.58 14.02
N ASP A 8 -18.49 -2.24 15.10
CA ASP A 8 -19.91 -2.30 15.48
C ASP A 8 -20.46 -0.97 15.99
N LEU A 9 -19.58 -0.02 16.33
CA LEU A 9 -19.93 1.36 16.69
C LEU A 9 -20.18 2.24 15.46
N ILE A 10 -19.88 1.75 14.25
CA ILE A 10 -19.98 2.49 13.00
C ILE A 10 -21.29 2.11 12.29
N SER A 11 -22.07 3.14 11.91
CA SER A 11 -23.28 2.98 11.12
C SER A 11 -23.13 3.69 9.78
N TYR A 12 -23.46 3.03 8.67
CA TYR A 12 -23.44 3.65 7.34
C TYR A 12 -24.34 4.89 7.26
N GLY A 13 -25.51 4.85 7.92
CA GLY A 13 -26.42 5.99 7.99
C GLY A 13 -25.86 7.16 8.82
N ASP A 14 -25.12 6.87 9.90
CA ASP A 14 -24.43 7.91 10.67
C ASP A 14 -23.28 8.53 9.86
N LEU A 15 -22.50 7.72 9.14
CA LEU A 15 -21.45 8.22 8.26
C LEU A 15 -22.01 9.16 7.17
N TYR A 16 -23.15 8.81 6.57
CA TYR A 16 -23.86 9.68 5.63
C TYR A 16 -24.34 10.97 6.29
N ALA A 17 -24.99 10.89 7.46
CA ALA A 17 -25.48 12.07 8.16
C ALA A 17 -24.33 13.04 8.55
N ARG A 18 -23.16 12.51 8.91
CA ARG A 18 -21.95 13.30 9.16
C ARG A 18 -21.42 13.98 7.91
N TRP A 19 -21.52 13.33 6.75
CA TRP A 19 -21.17 13.96 5.47
C TRP A 19 -22.05 15.19 5.19
N GLU A 20 -23.38 15.09 5.39
CA GLU A 20 -24.29 16.21 5.18
C GLU A 20 -23.93 17.44 6.04
N GLN A 21 -23.51 17.19 7.28
CA GLN A 21 -23.13 18.21 8.26
C GLN A 21 -21.72 18.78 8.06
N GLY A 22 -20.86 18.07 7.30
CA GLY A 22 -19.44 18.36 7.14
C GLY A 22 -19.06 18.98 5.79
N ASN A 23 -20.02 19.53 5.04
CA ASN A 23 -19.78 20.03 3.70
C ASN A 23 -18.84 21.26 3.65
N TRP A 24 -17.97 21.29 2.64
CA TRP A 24 -17.07 22.40 2.34
C TRP A 24 -16.90 22.58 0.82
N ARG A 25 -16.37 23.73 0.41
CA ARG A 25 -16.27 24.10 -1.01
C ARG A 25 -14.81 24.32 -1.40
N ALA A 26 -14.26 23.36 -2.15
CA ALA A 26 -12.90 23.46 -2.66
C ALA A 26 -12.67 24.70 -3.52
N SER A 27 -13.71 25.30 -4.13
CA SER A 27 -13.62 26.53 -4.94
C SER A 27 -13.56 27.82 -4.13
N GLU A 28 -13.91 27.80 -2.84
CA GLU A 28 -13.96 28.99 -1.98
C GLU A 28 -12.70 29.18 -1.12
N ILE A 29 -11.82 28.19 -1.07
CA ILE A 29 -10.54 28.29 -0.38
C ILE A 29 -9.67 29.35 -1.07
N ASP A 30 -9.19 30.31 -0.28
CA ASP A 30 -8.32 31.41 -0.70
C ASP A 30 -6.85 31.00 -0.65
N PHE A 31 -6.20 30.93 -1.82
CA PHE A 31 -4.78 30.62 -1.98
C PHE A 31 -3.88 31.86 -2.17
N SER A 32 -4.41 33.07 -2.01
CA SER A 32 -3.66 34.31 -2.24
C SER A 32 -2.42 34.44 -1.35
N ARG A 33 -2.51 33.99 -0.08
CA ARG A 33 -1.37 33.96 0.84
C ARG A 33 -0.44 32.79 0.55
N ASP A 34 -1.00 31.64 0.20
CA ASP A 34 -0.27 30.42 -0.10
C ASP A 34 0.74 30.63 -1.22
N ARG A 35 0.38 31.36 -2.29
CA ARG A 35 1.34 31.73 -3.34
C ARG A 35 2.57 32.43 -2.76
N ARG A 36 2.38 33.45 -1.92
CA ARG A 36 3.51 34.21 -1.37
C ARG A 36 4.36 33.34 -0.46
N HIS A 37 3.74 32.53 0.39
CA HIS A 37 4.48 31.59 1.25
C HIS A 37 5.29 30.58 0.42
N TRP A 38 4.72 30.06 -0.66
CA TRP A 38 5.41 29.15 -1.58
C TRP A 38 6.63 29.80 -2.26
N GLU A 39 6.50 31.04 -2.72
CA GLU A 39 7.56 31.77 -3.42
C GLU A 39 8.65 32.31 -2.46
N GLU A 40 8.25 32.83 -1.30
CA GLU A 40 9.11 33.62 -0.42
C GLU A 40 9.58 32.87 0.83
N SER A 41 8.81 31.90 1.34
CA SER A 41 9.09 31.22 2.61
C SER A 41 9.66 29.82 2.46
N PHE A 42 9.33 29.12 1.37
CA PHE A 42 9.91 27.80 1.10
C PHE A 42 11.31 27.94 0.49
N THR A 43 12.23 27.08 0.91
CA THR A 43 13.51 26.85 0.23
C THR A 43 13.33 26.04 -1.05
N ASP A 44 14.36 25.99 -1.89
CA ASP A 44 14.31 25.17 -3.11
C ASP A 44 14.10 23.69 -2.82
N LEU A 45 14.77 23.17 -1.78
CA LEU A 45 14.59 21.79 -1.34
C LEU A 45 13.15 21.53 -0.87
N GLU A 46 12.58 22.43 -0.05
CA GLU A 46 11.19 22.26 0.42
C GLU A 46 10.19 22.35 -0.73
N ARG A 47 10.42 23.19 -1.73
CA ARG A 47 9.58 23.20 -2.94
C ARG A 47 9.69 21.89 -3.70
N GLN A 48 10.89 21.36 -3.91
CA GLN A 48 11.09 20.06 -4.58
C GLN A 48 10.43 18.92 -3.80
N ALA A 49 10.62 18.91 -2.49
CA ALA A 49 10.06 17.89 -1.61
C ALA A 49 8.53 17.96 -1.52
N SER A 50 7.97 19.17 -1.47
CA SER A 50 6.51 19.38 -1.56
C SER A 50 5.98 18.97 -2.93
N MET A 51 6.69 19.28 -4.01
CA MET A 51 6.29 18.85 -5.35
C MET A 51 6.21 17.34 -5.47
N TRP A 52 7.19 16.62 -4.91
CA TRP A 52 7.17 15.17 -4.86
C TRP A 52 5.94 14.64 -4.11
N THR A 53 5.72 15.07 -2.87
CA THR A 53 4.62 14.56 -2.03
C THR A 53 3.25 15.01 -2.51
N TYR A 54 3.05 16.29 -2.83
CA TYR A 54 1.74 16.83 -3.22
C TYR A 54 1.30 16.35 -4.59
N SER A 55 2.24 16.00 -5.48
CA SER A 55 1.90 15.35 -6.75
C SER A 55 1.33 13.95 -6.53
N MET A 56 1.87 13.18 -5.57
CA MET A 56 1.30 11.86 -5.25
C MET A 56 -0.12 11.99 -4.69
N PHE A 57 -0.39 12.97 -3.83
CA PHE A 57 -1.78 13.25 -3.42
C PHE A 57 -2.64 13.63 -4.61
N PHE A 58 -2.24 14.62 -5.41
CA PHE A 58 -3.04 15.08 -6.55
C PHE A 58 -3.42 13.95 -7.51
N HIS A 59 -2.46 13.12 -7.91
CA HIS A 59 -2.72 11.96 -8.76
C HIS A 59 -3.49 10.86 -8.04
N GLY A 60 -3.32 10.75 -6.72
CA GLY A 60 -4.06 9.83 -5.87
C GLY A 60 -5.55 10.16 -5.87
N GLU A 61 -5.89 11.40 -5.52
CA GLU A 61 -7.27 11.92 -5.49
C GLU A 61 -7.97 11.78 -6.85
N ASP A 62 -7.27 12.10 -7.94
CA ASP A 62 -7.77 11.94 -9.31
C ASP A 62 -8.08 10.47 -9.63
N ALA A 63 -7.15 9.56 -9.33
CA ALA A 63 -7.31 8.14 -9.62
C ALA A 63 -8.37 7.46 -8.75
N VAL A 64 -8.50 7.84 -7.47
CA VAL A 64 -9.51 7.29 -6.57
C VAL A 64 -10.92 7.80 -6.93
N ALA A 65 -11.04 9.04 -7.39
CA ALA A 65 -12.28 9.59 -7.94
C ALA A 65 -12.72 8.83 -9.21
N ASP A 66 -11.82 8.55 -10.15
CA ASP A 66 -12.15 7.83 -11.39
C ASP A 66 -12.58 6.38 -11.16
N ASN A 67 -12.04 5.74 -10.11
CA ASN A 67 -12.18 4.30 -9.89
C ASN A 67 -13.27 3.90 -8.88
N LEU A 68 -13.95 4.83 -8.22
CA LEU A 68 -14.89 4.49 -7.14
C LEU A 68 -16.25 3.95 -7.65
N SER A 69 -16.70 4.33 -8.85
CA SER A 69 -18.02 3.91 -9.38
C SER A 69 -18.34 2.40 -9.30
N PRO A 70 -17.42 1.45 -9.59
CA PRO A 70 -17.71 0.01 -9.47
C PRO A 70 -17.94 -0.46 -8.03
N TYR A 71 -17.44 0.29 -7.04
CA TYR A 71 -17.62 -0.02 -5.63
C TYR A 71 -19.07 0.23 -5.21
N ILE A 72 -19.67 1.33 -5.68
CA ILE A 72 -21.10 1.62 -5.50
C ILE A 72 -21.95 0.48 -6.10
N ASP A 73 -21.60 0.07 -7.31
CA ASP A 73 -22.29 -0.99 -8.04
C ASP A 73 -22.20 -2.37 -7.38
N ALA A 74 -21.11 -2.64 -6.68
CA ALA A 74 -20.84 -3.92 -6.01
C ALA A 74 -21.33 -3.95 -4.55
N ALA A 75 -21.57 -2.80 -3.93
CA ALA A 75 -22.03 -2.73 -2.54
C ALA A 75 -23.38 -3.47 -2.36
N PRO A 76 -23.47 -4.45 -1.44
CA PRO A 76 -24.63 -5.32 -1.30
C PRO A 76 -25.86 -4.64 -0.68
N ARG A 77 -25.70 -3.54 0.06
CA ARG A 77 -26.78 -2.84 0.74
C ARG A 77 -26.93 -1.40 0.29
N GLU A 78 -28.14 -0.87 0.36
CA GLU A 78 -28.46 0.48 -0.14
C GLU A 78 -27.75 1.57 0.68
N GLU A 79 -27.70 1.45 2.01
CA GLU A 79 -27.02 2.41 2.87
C GLU A 79 -25.50 2.50 2.58
N GLN A 80 -24.89 1.41 2.10
CA GLN A 80 -23.49 1.41 1.69
C GLN A 80 -23.31 2.18 0.38
N LYS A 81 -24.22 2.00 -0.57
CA LYS A 81 -24.22 2.74 -1.84
C LYS A 81 -24.40 4.24 -1.61
N TYR A 82 -25.30 4.61 -0.70
CA TYR A 82 -25.57 6.01 -0.39
C TYR A 82 -24.34 6.70 0.18
N PHE A 83 -23.60 6.04 1.08
CA PHE A 83 -22.33 6.56 1.57
C PHE A 83 -21.25 6.60 0.49
N LEU A 84 -21.08 5.54 -0.31
CA LEU A 84 -20.07 5.54 -1.37
C LEU A 84 -20.33 6.63 -2.43
N ALA A 85 -21.60 6.97 -2.68
CA ALA A 85 -21.95 8.12 -3.53
C ALA A 85 -21.50 9.46 -2.92
N THR A 86 -21.50 9.61 -1.59
CA THR A 86 -20.93 10.80 -0.95
C THR A 86 -19.42 10.83 -1.06
N GLN A 87 -18.76 9.68 -0.90
CA GLN A 87 -17.32 9.58 -1.08
C GLN A 87 -16.91 9.95 -2.52
N GLN A 88 -17.67 9.53 -3.54
CA GLN A 88 -17.42 9.91 -4.94
C GLN A 88 -17.36 11.44 -5.13
N VAL A 89 -18.20 12.18 -4.39
CA VAL A 89 -18.21 13.64 -4.42
C VAL A 89 -17.02 14.21 -3.65
N ASP A 90 -16.67 13.61 -2.51
CA ASP A 90 -15.52 14.01 -1.70
C ASP A 90 -14.21 13.86 -2.51
N GLU A 91 -13.97 12.71 -3.15
CA GLU A 91 -12.76 12.50 -3.96
C GLU A 91 -12.66 13.46 -5.15
N ALA A 92 -13.78 13.69 -5.85
CA ALA A 92 -13.81 14.68 -6.92
C ALA A 92 -13.49 16.09 -6.39
N ARG A 93 -13.97 16.42 -5.19
CA ARG A 93 -13.66 17.70 -4.51
C ARG A 93 -12.19 17.76 -4.09
N HIS A 94 -11.59 16.66 -3.64
CA HIS A 94 -10.17 16.59 -3.31
C HIS A 94 -9.31 16.81 -4.56
N ALA A 95 -9.60 16.11 -5.67
CA ALA A 95 -8.91 16.29 -6.93
C ALA A 95 -8.97 17.76 -7.41
N VAL A 96 -10.13 18.40 -7.29
CA VAL A 96 -10.30 19.84 -7.59
C VAL A 96 -9.45 20.72 -6.67
N LEU A 97 -9.40 20.44 -5.37
CA LEU A 97 -8.56 21.18 -4.42
C LEU A 97 -7.08 21.13 -4.82
N PHE A 98 -6.54 19.93 -5.03
CA PHE A 98 -5.14 19.76 -5.38
C PHE A 98 -4.81 20.34 -6.76
N ALA A 99 -5.71 20.18 -7.75
CA ALA A 99 -5.57 20.83 -9.05
C ALA A 99 -5.49 22.35 -8.94
N ARG A 100 -6.37 22.96 -8.11
CA ARG A 100 -6.32 24.40 -7.83
C ARG A 100 -5.01 24.79 -7.18
N PHE A 101 -4.53 24.05 -6.18
CA PHE A 101 -3.25 24.34 -5.53
C PHE A 101 -2.09 24.32 -6.54
N MET A 102 -2.00 23.28 -7.39
CA MET A 102 -0.96 23.17 -8.42
C MET A 102 -0.98 24.35 -9.39
N ARG A 103 -2.16 24.82 -9.80
CA ARG A 103 -2.31 25.91 -10.77
C ARG A 103 -2.10 27.29 -10.12
N GLU A 104 -2.77 27.54 -9.01
CA GLU A 104 -2.87 28.87 -8.39
C GLU A 104 -1.67 29.21 -7.49
N VAL A 105 -1.04 28.22 -6.87
CA VAL A 105 0.12 28.39 -5.98
C VAL A 105 1.40 28.04 -6.73
N VAL A 106 1.52 26.78 -7.16
CA VAL A 106 2.76 26.23 -7.75
C VAL A 106 3.01 26.76 -9.18
N ARG A 107 1.96 27.13 -9.93
CA ARG A 107 2.00 27.46 -11.38
C ARG A 107 2.39 26.27 -12.27
N GLN A 108 1.78 25.11 -12.03
CA GLN A 108 1.91 23.94 -12.90
C GLN A 108 0.61 23.70 -13.66
N GLY A 109 0.67 23.80 -14.98
CA GLY A 109 -0.47 23.61 -15.89
C GLY A 109 -1.48 24.77 -15.88
N ASP A 110 -2.19 24.93 -16.99
CA ASP A 110 -3.24 25.95 -17.12
C ASP A 110 -4.62 25.43 -16.65
N ASP A 111 -4.83 24.12 -16.76
CA ASP A 111 -5.99 23.37 -16.31
C ASP A 111 -5.60 22.08 -15.57
N THR A 112 -6.59 21.30 -15.10
CA THR A 112 -6.36 20.07 -14.35
C THR A 112 -5.54 19.05 -15.15
N ALA A 113 -5.86 18.85 -16.42
CA ALA A 113 -5.16 17.86 -17.27
C ALA A 113 -3.70 18.25 -17.51
N ALA A 114 -3.43 19.54 -17.77
CA ALA A 114 -2.08 20.07 -17.92
C ALA A 114 -1.29 19.97 -16.60
N ALA A 115 -1.94 20.21 -15.45
CA ALA A 115 -1.31 20.06 -14.14
C ALA A 115 -0.93 18.60 -13.85
N LEU A 116 -1.82 17.64 -14.17
CA LEU A 116 -1.52 16.20 -14.04
C LEU A 116 -0.33 15.81 -14.92
N ALA A 117 -0.32 16.24 -16.18
CA ALA A 117 0.78 15.96 -17.10
C ALA A 117 2.12 16.55 -16.62
N ALA A 118 2.11 17.78 -16.09
CA ALA A 118 3.30 18.45 -15.59
C ALA A 118 3.88 17.80 -14.32
N THR A 119 3.03 17.20 -13.48
CA THR A 119 3.41 16.61 -12.19
C THR A 119 3.63 15.09 -12.25
N ALA A 120 3.19 14.41 -13.30
CA ALA A 120 3.39 12.96 -13.50
C ALA A 120 4.85 12.47 -13.35
N PRO A 121 5.90 13.23 -13.74
CA PRO A 121 7.28 12.83 -13.51
C PRO A 121 7.68 12.70 -12.04
N GLN A 122 6.93 13.32 -11.11
CA GLN A 122 7.19 13.25 -9.67
C GLN A 122 6.79 11.90 -9.06
N LEU A 123 5.97 11.11 -9.76
CA LEU A 123 5.38 9.89 -9.22
C LEU A 123 6.41 8.76 -9.12
N THR A 124 6.49 8.16 -7.94
CA THR A 124 7.38 7.03 -7.67
C THR A 124 6.91 5.76 -8.39
N TRP A 125 7.83 4.80 -8.53
CA TRP A 125 7.48 3.48 -9.07
C TRP A 125 6.42 2.77 -8.24
N GLY A 126 6.53 2.79 -6.90
CA GLY A 126 5.56 2.15 -6.01
C GLY A 126 4.17 2.76 -6.16
N PHE A 127 4.08 4.11 -6.24
CA PHE A 127 2.83 4.81 -6.50
C PHE A 127 2.19 4.31 -7.80
N LYS A 128 2.94 4.31 -8.91
CA LYS A 128 2.44 3.84 -10.21
C LYS A 128 1.92 2.42 -10.14
N ARG A 129 2.63 1.50 -9.46
CA ARG A 129 2.19 0.10 -9.31
C ARG A 129 0.91 -0.05 -8.49
N VAL A 130 0.78 0.68 -7.39
CA VAL A 130 -0.43 0.64 -6.54
C VAL A 130 -1.64 1.15 -7.32
N PHE A 131 -1.51 2.28 -8.03
CA PHE A 131 -2.63 2.85 -8.77
C PHE A 131 -2.94 2.13 -10.10
N GLU A 132 -1.94 1.53 -10.76
CA GLU A 132 -2.16 0.54 -11.83
C GLU A 132 -2.98 -0.66 -11.32
N ARG A 133 -2.75 -1.10 -10.08
CA ARG A 133 -3.54 -2.19 -9.46
C ARG A 133 -4.96 -1.75 -9.13
N LEU A 134 -5.14 -0.51 -8.66
CA LEU A 134 -6.47 0.08 -8.40
C LEU A 134 -7.32 0.13 -9.67
N ASP A 135 -6.78 0.60 -10.79
CA ASP A 135 -7.47 0.63 -12.08
C ASP A 135 -7.90 -0.78 -12.53
N ARG A 136 -6.98 -1.76 -12.44
CA ARG A 136 -7.30 -3.17 -12.72
C ARG A 136 -8.41 -3.69 -11.80
N MET A 137 -8.36 -3.35 -10.50
CA MET A 137 -9.38 -3.76 -9.51
C MET A 137 -10.75 -3.21 -9.89
N ALA A 138 -10.85 -1.95 -10.31
CA ALA A 138 -12.10 -1.36 -10.77
C ALA A 138 -12.65 -2.13 -11.99
N GLY A 139 -11.79 -2.52 -12.93
CA GLY A 139 -12.15 -3.37 -14.06
C GLY A 139 -12.59 -4.80 -13.67
N GLU A 140 -11.95 -5.41 -12.67
CA GLU A 140 -12.32 -6.72 -12.11
C GLU A 140 -13.69 -6.64 -11.43
N LEU A 141 -13.90 -5.65 -10.56
CA LEU A 141 -15.12 -5.49 -9.76
C LEU A 141 -16.36 -5.22 -10.62
N ARG A 142 -16.19 -4.56 -11.79
CA ARG A 142 -17.28 -4.43 -12.78
C ARG A 142 -17.76 -5.79 -13.30
N ARG A 143 -16.87 -6.79 -13.38
CA ARG A 143 -17.14 -8.13 -13.93
C ARG A 143 -17.52 -9.14 -12.84
N ASP A 144 -16.89 -9.05 -11.68
CA ASP A 144 -17.09 -9.93 -10.54
C ASP A 144 -17.43 -9.10 -9.30
N ARG A 145 -18.70 -9.15 -8.91
CA ARG A 145 -19.24 -8.44 -7.73
C ARG A 145 -19.41 -9.39 -6.53
N SER A 146 -18.67 -10.49 -6.50
CA SER A 146 -18.66 -11.39 -5.36
C SER A 146 -18.14 -10.69 -4.10
N ARG A 147 -18.57 -11.17 -2.92
CA ARG A 147 -18.10 -10.62 -1.63
C ARG A 147 -16.59 -10.71 -1.46
N PRO A 148 -15.90 -11.82 -1.83
CA PRO A 148 -14.44 -11.87 -1.75
C PRO A 148 -13.74 -10.84 -2.65
N LYS A 149 -14.23 -10.63 -3.88
CA LYS A 149 -13.68 -9.60 -4.78
C LYS A 149 -13.93 -8.19 -4.24
N LEU A 150 -15.11 -7.93 -3.68
CA LEU A 150 -15.40 -6.67 -3.00
C LEU A 150 -14.52 -6.46 -1.77
N ALA A 151 -14.27 -7.51 -0.98
CA ALA A 151 -13.37 -7.44 0.17
C ALA A 151 -11.95 -7.04 -0.25
N GLN A 152 -11.43 -7.64 -1.34
CA GLN A 152 -10.17 -7.19 -1.94
C GLN A 152 -10.23 -5.71 -2.33
N ALA A 153 -11.25 -5.31 -3.07
CA ALA A 153 -11.38 -3.92 -3.52
C ALA A 153 -11.39 -2.93 -2.34
N ILE A 154 -12.20 -3.21 -1.31
CA ILE A 154 -12.30 -2.36 -0.11
C ILE A 154 -10.96 -2.32 0.65
N THR A 155 -10.25 -3.44 0.77
CA THR A 155 -8.92 -3.47 1.40
C THR A 155 -7.90 -2.63 0.61
N LEU A 156 -7.88 -2.74 -0.72
CA LEU A 156 -6.95 -1.98 -1.56
C LEU A 156 -7.18 -0.47 -1.41
N TYR A 157 -8.44 -0.05 -1.49
CA TYR A 157 -8.78 1.37 -1.48
C TYR A 157 -8.70 1.94 -0.06
N HIS A 158 -9.49 1.43 0.88
CA HIS A 158 -9.71 2.11 2.16
C HIS A 158 -8.65 1.76 3.22
N LEU A 159 -8.13 0.53 3.21
CA LEU A 159 -7.11 0.12 4.18
C LEU A 159 -5.70 0.44 3.68
N VAL A 160 -5.40 0.14 2.42
CA VAL A 160 -4.06 0.34 1.86
C VAL A 160 -3.87 1.78 1.37
N ILE A 161 -4.69 2.27 0.44
CA ILE A 161 -4.49 3.60 -0.14
C ILE A 161 -4.82 4.71 0.88
N GLU A 162 -6.02 4.72 1.45
CA GLU A 162 -6.42 5.80 2.37
C GLU A 162 -5.73 5.67 3.74
N ALA A 163 -5.98 4.57 4.46
CA ALA A 163 -5.52 4.47 5.84
C ALA A 163 -4.00 4.30 5.98
N THR A 164 -3.35 3.55 5.08
CA THR A 164 -1.92 3.21 5.21
C THR A 164 -1.02 4.20 4.48
N LEU A 165 -1.43 4.73 3.32
CA LEU A 165 -0.60 5.65 2.54
C LEU A 165 -1.00 7.12 2.72
N ALA A 166 -2.28 7.45 2.52
CA ALA A 166 -2.73 8.84 2.53
C ALA A 166 -2.74 9.45 3.94
N GLN A 167 -3.34 8.77 4.93
CA GLN A 167 -3.48 9.32 6.29
C GLN A 167 -2.13 9.67 6.95
N PRO A 168 -1.08 8.82 6.93
CA PRO A 168 0.24 9.21 7.44
C PRO A 168 0.86 10.40 6.68
N GLY A 169 0.71 10.42 5.35
CA GLY A 169 1.18 11.53 4.52
C GLY A 169 0.46 12.85 4.85
N GLN A 170 -0.86 12.82 5.07
CA GLN A 170 -1.65 13.99 5.47
C GLN A 170 -1.23 14.51 6.84
N HIS A 171 -1.02 13.60 7.81
CA HIS A 171 -0.55 13.98 9.14
C HIS A 171 0.79 14.69 9.10
N PHE A 172 1.73 14.18 8.29
CA PHE A 172 3.02 14.81 8.04
C PHE A 172 2.88 16.23 7.44
N ILE A 173 2.05 16.38 6.40
CA ILE A 173 1.80 17.67 5.75
C ILE A 173 1.18 18.67 6.72
N ASP A 174 0.09 18.31 7.40
CA ASP A 174 -0.61 19.19 8.33
C ASP A 174 0.27 19.57 9.53
N GLY A 175 1.04 18.61 10.06
CA GLY A 175 1.99 18.86 11.15
C GLY A 175 3.03 19.92 10.78
N SER A 176 3.73 19.72 9.67
CA SER A 176 4.79 20.64 9.21
C SER A 176 4.26 22.04 8.88
N LEU A 177 3.11 22.14 8.21
CA LEU A 177 2.50 23.43 7.85
C LEU A 177 1.85 24.13 9.05
N THR A 178 1.35 23.39 10.03
CA THR A 178 0.77 23.95 11.25
C THR A 178 1.85 24.58 12.12
N GLU A 179 2.95 23.86 12.39
CA GLU A 179 4.04 24.35 13.24
C GLU A 179 4.66 25.65 12.71
N ARG A 180 4.74 25.79 11.39
CA ARG A 180 5.39 26.92 10.72
C ARG A 180 4.44 28.04 10.29
N GLU A 181 3.14 27.87 10.53
CA GLU A 181 2.09 28.79 10.09
C GLU A 181 2.09 29.09 8.58
N LEU A 182 2.44 28.10 7.75
CA LEU A 182 2.55 28.24 6.29
C LEU A 182 1.30 27.73 5.55
N LEU A 183 1.18 28.16 4.29
CA LEU A 183 0.12 27.77 3.33
C LEU A 183 -1.29 27.68 3.98
N PRO A 184 -1.85 28.80 4.49
CA PRO A 184 -3.07 28.76 5.29
C PRO A 184 -4.28 28.20 4.53
N GLY A 185 -4.45 28.51 3.23
CA GLY A 185 -5.53 27.97 2.42
C GLY A 185 -5.36 26.48 2.14
N PHE A 186 -4.14 26.03 1.84
CA PHE A 186 -3.85 24.62 1.59
C PHE A 186 -4.02 23.80 2.85
N ARG A 187 -3.59 24.32 3.99
CA ARG A 187 -3.81 23.69 5.30
C ARG A 187 -5.28 23.60 5.66
N GLU A 188 -6.10 24.61 5.35
CA GLU A 188 -7.56 24.50 5.46
C GLU A 188 -8.10 23.37 4.58
N GLY A 189 -7.65 23.28 3.33
CA GLY A 189 -7.97 22.21 2.41
C GLY A 189 -7.62 20.82 2.96
N ILE A 190 -6.37 20.62 3.38
CA ILE A 190 -5.89 19.34 3.95
C ILE A 190 -6.70 18.95 5.19
N ARG A 191 -7.04 19.88 6.08
CA ARG A 191 -7.88 19.56 7.26
C ARG A 191 -9.28 19.09 6.87
N ASN A 192 -9.87 19.70 5.84
CA ASN A 192 -11.16 19.26 5.33
C ASN A 192 -11.06 17.86 4.69
N VAL A 193 -10.05 17.62 3.85
CA VAL A 193 -9.76 16.30 3.27
C VAL A 193 -9.57 15.26 4.38
N SER A 194 -8.74 15.52 5.38
CA SER A 194 -8.51 14.62 6.52
C SER A 194 -9.78 14.30 7.33
N ARG A 195 -10.77 15.19 7.36
CA ARG A 195 -12.08 14.93 7.99
C ARG A 195 -12.95 14.02 7.11
N ASP A 196 -12.81 14.11 5.81
CA ASP A 196 -13.50 13.28 4.82
C ASP A 196 -12.92 11.85 4.86
N GLU A 197 -11.59 11.73 4.82
CA GLU A 197 -10.86 10.45 4.95
C GLU A 197 -11.19 9.67 6.22
N GLN A 198 -11.42 10.36 7.35
CA GLN A 198 -11.86 9.68 8.58
C GLN A 198 -13.17 8.91 8.38
N ARG A 199 -14.08 9.41 7.55
CA ARG A 199 -15.34 8.74 7.23
C ARG A 199 -15.11 7.60 6.22
N HIS A 200 -14.27 7.81 5.22
CA HIS A 200 -13.95 6.79 4.20
C HIS A 200 -13.29 5.57 4.84
N ILE A 201 -12.28 5.79 5.67
CA ILE A 201 -11.61 4.72 6.42
C ILE A 201 -12.58 4.00 7.37
N ALA A 202 -13.44 4.74 8.08
CA ALA A 202 -14.45 4.15 8.96
C ALA A 202 -15.44 3.27 8.18
N PHE A 203 -15.86 3.72 6.98
CA PHE A 203 -16.66 2.91 6.07
C PHE A 203 -15.93 1.64 5.65
N GLY A 204 -14.67 1.73 5.23
CA GLY A 204 -13.86 0.58 4.82
C GLY A 204 -13.74 -0.46 5.93
N VAL A 205 -13.41 -0.02 7.15
CA VAL A 205 -13.34 -0.89 8.34
C VAL A 205 -14.68 -1.59 8.61
N LYS A 206 -15.80 -0.84 8.58
CA LYS A 206 -17.14 -1.41 8.76
C LYS A 206 -17.48 -2.43 7.67
N MET A 207 -17.15 -2.11 6.42
CA MET A 207 -17.44 -2.94 5.26
C MET A 207 -16.67 -4.26 5.31
N ILE A 208 -15.37 -4.24 5.64
CA ILE A 208 -14.60 -5.47 5.84
C ILE A 208 -15.18 -6.31 6.98
N ALA A 209 -15.52 -5.69 8.11
CA ALA A 209 -16.10 -6.42 9.25
C ALA A 209 -17.40 -7.14 8.88
N ASP A 210 -18.28 -6.50 8.10
CA ASP A 210 -19.52 -7.13 7.65
C ASP A 210 -19.25 -8.24 6.60
N LEU A 211 -18.38 -7.99 5.61
CA LEU A 211 -18.05 -8.97 4.58
C LEU A 211 -17.45 -10.26 5.17
N VAL A 212 -16.51 -10.14 6.11
CA VAL A 212 -15.84 -11.29 6.74
C VAL A 212 -16.82 -12.12 7.60
N ARG A 213 -17.84 -11.48 8.19
CA ARG A 213 -18.89 -12.21 8.93
C ARG A 213 -19.89 -12.90 8.01
N GLU A 214 -20.17 -12.29 6.87
CA GLU A 214 -21.15 -12.80 5.91
C GLU A 214 -20.61 -13.92 5.04
N ASP A 215 -19.30 -13.91 4.75
CA ASP A 215 -18.69 -14.83 3.81
C ASP A 215 -17.25 -15.21 4.25
N PRO A 216 -17.00 -16.49 4.58
CA PRO A 216 -15.69 -16.95 5.05
C PRO A 216 -14.57 -16.83 4.02
N ASP A 217 -14.90 -16.71 2.73
CA ASP A 217 -13.91 -16.58 1.66
C ASP A 217 -13.33 -15.15 1.57
N CYS A 218 -13.91 -14.18 2.30
CA CYS A 218 -13.42 -12.80 2.31
C CYS A 218 -12.05 -12.65 2.99
N ALA A 219 -11.83 -13.28 4.14
CA ALA A 219 -10.54 -13.15 4.84
C ALA A 219 -9.36 -13.73 4.03
N PRO A 220 -9.46 -14.91 3.41
CA PRO A 220 -8.44 -15.40 2.47
C PRO A 220 -8.21 -14.47 1.27
N ALA A 221 -9.27 -13.86 0.73
CA ALA A 221 -9.14 -12.93 -0.40
C ALA A 221 -8.41 -11.63 0.00
N ILE A 222 -8.64 -11.13 1.21
CA ILE A 222 -7.90 -10.00 1.80
C ILE A 222 -6.42 -10.34 1.94
N GLU A 223 -6.08 -11.54 2.45
CA GLU A 223 -4.69 -11.99 2.55
C GLU A 223 -3.99 -12.09 1.19
N GLU A 224 -4.69 -12.62 0.18
CA GLU A 224 -4.19 -12.72 -1.18
C GLU A 224 -3.81 -11.35 -1.73
N LEU A 225 -4.71 -10.36 -1.60
CA LEU A 225 -4.43 -8.99 -2.02
C LEU A 225 -3.26 -8.37 -1.24
N LEU A 226 -3.22 -8.54 0.07
CA LEU A 226 -2.15 -7.97 0.89
C LEU A 226 -0.78 -8.56 0.52
N ARG A 227 -0.69 -9.86 0.24
CA ARG A 227 0.53 -10.47 -0.31
C ARG A 227 0.96 -9.82 -1.62
N GLU A 228 0.01 -9.51 -2.50
CA GLU A 228 0.28 -8.86 -3.79
C GLU A 228 0.78 -7.42 -3.61
N ILE A 229 0.06 -6.61 -2.83
CA ILE A 229 0.21 -5.15 -2.86
C ILE A 229 1.31 -4.62 -1.93
N LEU A 230 1.63 -5.31 -0.83
CA LEU A 230 2.53 -4.79 0.21
C LEU A 230 3.97 -4.53 -0.29
N ALA A 231 4.43 -5.29 -1.29
CA ALA A 231 5.73 -5.04 -1.92
C ALA A 231 5.77 -3.70 -2.66
N TYR A 232 4.65 -3.29 -3.26
CA TYR A 232 4.53 -2.01 -3.97
C TYR A 232 4.31 -0.84 -3.02
N THR A 233 3.52 -1.01 -1.95
CA THR A 233 3.23 0.05 -0.97
C THR A 233 4.49 0.52 -0.26
N THR A 234 5.38 -0.41 0.08
CA THR A 234 6.70 -0.13 0.70
C THR A 234 7.59 0.74 -0.20
N ALA A 235 7.29 0.83 -1.50
CA ALA A 235 8.03 1.62 -2.47
C ALA A 235 7.34 2.93 -2.89
N VAL A 236 6.21 3.29 -2.26
CA VAL A 236 5.46 4.51 -2.60
C VAL A 236 6.21 5.76 -2.17
N PHE A 237 6.71 5.80 -0.93
CA PHE A 237 7.36 6.98 -0.35
C PHE A 237 8.89 6.94 -0.46
N ILE A 238 9.44 6.38 -1.54
CA ILE A 238 10.89 6.47 -1.80
C ILE A 238 11.23 7.87 -2.31
N PRO A 239 12.06 8.65 -1.61
CA PRO A 239 12.47 9.97 -2.08
C PRO A 239 13.26 9.89 -3.39
N PRO A 240 13.23 10.94 -4.24
CA PRO A 240 14.10 11.05 -5.40
C PRO A 240 15.57 10.80 -5.02
N ASP A 241 16.25 9.94 -5.79
CA ASP A 241 17.63 9.52 -5.56
C ASP A 241 17.92 8.94 -4.16
N GLY A 242 16.89 8.56 -3.40
CA GLY A 242 17.03 8.14 -2.00
C GLY A 242 17.39 9.26 -1.03
N ASP A 243 17.21 10.53 -1.42
CA ASP A 243 17.56 11.69 -0.61
C ASP A 243 16.54 11.92 0.51
N GLU A 244 16.82 11.40 1.70
CA GLU A 244 15.96 11.54 2.89
C GLU A 244 15.76 13.00 3.34
N ARG A 245 16.49 13.98 2.78
CA ARG A 245 16.23 15.41 3.00
C ARG A 245 14.87 15.85 2.50
N TYR A 246 14.27 15.12 1.55
CA TYR A 246 12.89 15.36 1.09
C TYR A 246 11.86 15.14 2.21
N VAL A 247 12.19 14.37 3.24
CA VAL A 247 11.29 14.17 4.39
C VAL A 247 11.79 14.98 5.59
N THR A 248 13.10 14.93 5.87
CA THR A 248 13.67 15.59 7.06
C THR A 248 13.65 17.11 7.02
N CYS A 249 13.55 17.74 5.84
CA CYS A 249 13.34 19.19 5.76
C CYS A 249 12.01 19.67 6.37
N PHE A 250 11.06 18.76 6.60
CA PHE A 250 9.76 19.05 7.21
C PHE A 250 9.65 18.60 8.67
N GLY A 251 10.72 18.09 9.27
CA GLY A 251 10.79 17.74 10.68
C GLY A 251 10.49 16.26 11.02
N PHE A 252 10.45 15.37 10.02
CA PHE A 252 10.20 13.95 10.23
C PHE A 252 11.21 13.07 9.50
N THR A 253 11.31 11.81 9.89
CA THR A 253 12.15 10.80 9.25
C THR A 253 11.31 9.88 8.36
N LEU A 254 11.98 9.24 7.39
CA LEU A 254 11.33 8.25 6.54
C LEU A 254 10.86 7.03 7.35
N GLN A 255 11.58 6.67 8.41
CA GLN A 255 11.20 5.55 9.28
C GLN A 255 9.92 5.84 10.09
N GLU A 256 9.75 7.04 10.63
CA GLU A 256 8.51 7.45 11.31
C GLU A 256 7.29 7.37 10.37
N LEU A 257 7.45 7.82 9.12
CA LEU A 257 6.38 7.71 8.11
C LEU A 257 5.98 6.25 7.87
N TYR A 258 6.96 5.35 7.74
CA TYR A 258 6.72 3.91 7.52
C TYR A 258 6.14 3.23 8.76
N ALA A 259 6.58 3.62 9.96
CA ALA A 259 6.07 3.09 11.23
C ALA A 259 4.59 3.46 11.41
N HIS A 260 4.22 4.72 11.15
CA HIS A 260 2.82 5.15 11.18
C HIS A 260 1.96 4.40 10.17
N GLY A 261 2.44 4.15 8.94
CA GLY A 261 1.72 3.32 7.97
C GLY A 261 1.52 1.88 8.45
N ALA A 262 2.57 1.26 9.00
CA ALA A 262 2.50 -0.10 9.53
C ALA A 262 1.52 -0.24 10.72
N GLU A 263 1.49 0.76 11.60
CA GLU A 263 0.54 0.86 12.70
C GLU A 263 -0.89 1.08 12.21
N ALA A 264 -1.09 1.98 11.24
CA ALA A 264 -2.40 2.26 10.68
C ALA A 264 -3.03 1.01 10.05
N LEU A 265 -2.28 0.28 9.22
CA LEU A 265 -2.75 -0.97 8.60
C LEU A 265 -3.18 -1.99 9.67
N GLU A 266 -2.31 -2.24 10.65
CA GLU A 266 -2.59 -3.20 11.72
C GLU A 266 -3.85 -2.80 12.52
N GLY A 267 -3.94 -1.52 12.89
CA GLY A 267 -5.08 -0.99 13.62
C GLY A 267 -6.40 -1.14 12.86
N ARG A 268 -6.41 -0.94 11.54
CA ARG A 268 -7.63 -1.09 10.72
C ARG A 268 -8.03 -2.54 10.53
N LEU A 269 -7.06 -3.45 10.36
CA LEU A 269 -7.33 -4.89 10.31
C LEU A 269 -7.98 -5.38 11.62
N ARG A 270 -7.41 -5.01 12.78
CA ARG A 270 -7.97 -5.34 14.10
C ARG A 270 -9.35 -4.74 14.30
N ALA A 271 -9.54 -3.47 13.93
CA ALA A 271 -10.83 -2.80 14.04
C ALA A 271 -11.92 -3.47 13.20
N ALA A 272 -11.55 -4.09 12.08
CA ALA A 272 -12.44 -4.87 11.22
C ALA A 272 -12.67 -6.32 11.71
N GLY A 273 -12.02 -6.75 12.80
CA GLY A 273 -12.18 -8.08 13.37
C GLY A 273 -11.29 -9.16 12.74
N LEU A 274 -10.23 -8.77 12.03
CA LEU A 274 -9.17 -9.68 11.57
C LEU A 274 -8.06 -9.73 12.61
N GLU A 275 -7.34 -10.85 12.69
CA GLU A 275 -6.17 -11.03 13.56
C GLU A 275 -4.87 -10.97 12.74
N PRO A 276 -4.17 -9.83 12.69
CA PRO A 276 -3.01 -9.64 11.80
C PRO A 276 -1.90 -10.67 12.01
N THR A 277 -1.68 -11.11 13.25
CA THR A 277 -0.66 -12.12 13.60
C THR A 277 -0.97 -13.52 13.06
N GLU A 278 -2.21 -13.79 12.67
CA GLU A 278 -2.61 -15.06 12.05
C GLU A 278 -2.56 -15.00 10.51
N MET A 279 -2.48 -13.79 9.93
CA MET A 279 -2.51 -13.58 8.49
C MET A 279 -1.20 -13.97 7.81
N ARG A 280 -1.29 -14.65 6.67
CA ARG A 280 -0.13 -15.14 5.90
C ARG A 280 0.30 -14.16 4.80
N VAL A 281 0.66 -12.94 5.19
CA VAL A 281 1.00 -11.85 4.24
C VAL A 281 2.50 -11.54 4.16
N GLY A 282 3.32 -12.17 5.00
CA GLY A 282 4.77 -11.96 5.04
C GLY A 282 5.23 -10.77 5.90
N LEU A 283 4.32 -9.86 6.24
CA LEU A 283 4.58 -8.79 7.20
C LEU A 283 4.61 -9.36 8.63
N PRO A 284 5.65 -9.09 9.43
CA PRO A 284 5.78 -9.65 10.78
C PRO A 284 5.00 -8.81 11.80
N PHE A 285 3.68 -8.99 11.88
CA PHE A 285 2.80 -8.27 12.81
C PHE A 285 3.10 -8.54 14.30
N ASP A 286 3.91 -9.54 14.62
CA ASP A 286 4.46 -9.79 15.95
C ASP A 286 5.54 -8.78 16.38
N LEU A 287 6.04 -7.97 15.44
CA LEU A 287 7.06 -6.96 15.70
C LEU A 287 6.46 -5.55 15.82
N PRO A 288 7.05 -4.67 16.65
CA PRO A 288 6.63 -3.28 16.75
C PRO A 288 6.65 -2.57 15.38
N PRO A 289 5.78 -1.55 15.16
CA PRO A 289 5.75 -0.79 13.91
C PRO A 289 7.11 -0.23 13.47
N ASP A 290 7.92 0.28 14.41
CA ASP A 290 9.26 0.82 14.11
C ASP A 290 10.22 -0.24 13.55
N GLU A 291 10.16 -1.46 14.06
CA GLU A 291 10.98 -2.58 13.57
C GLU A 291 10.49 -3.05 12.20
N ARG A 292 9.17 -3.03 11.95
CA ARG A 292 8.61 -3.28 10.62
C ARG A 292 9.05 -2.21 9.61
N ALA A 293 9.08 -0.95 10.02
CA ALA A 293 9.56 0.16 9.21
C ALA A 293 11.05 0.00 8.85
N HIS A 294 11.89 -0.29 9.85
CA HIS A 294 13.32 -0.59 9.65
C HIS A 294 13.51 -1.71 8.61
N ARG A 295 12.82 -2.84 8.79
CA ARG A 295 12.88 -3.97 7.85
C ARG A 295 12.51 -3.59 6.42
N GLY A 296 11.41 -2.86 6.25
CA GLY A 296 10.97 -2.38 4.93
C GLY A 296 12.02 -1.48 4.26
N LEU A 297 12.59 -0.54 5.02
CA LEU A 297 13.62 0.37 4.53
C LEU A 297 14.95 -0.34 4.23
N THR A 298 15.35 -1.33 5.03
CA THR A 298 16.52 -2.16 4.76
C THR A 298 16.36 -2.92 3.44
N LEU A 299 15.20 -3.53 3.21
CA LEU A 299 14.91 -4.22 1.94
C LEU A 299 14.90 -3.27 0.74
N ILE A 300 14.42 -2.04 0.90
CA ILE A 300 14.44 -1.00 -0.16
C ILE A 300 15.89 -0.58 -0.46
N ARG A 301 16.68 -0.25 0.58
CA ARG A 301 18.07 0.19 0.45
C ARG A 301 18.97 -0.89 -0.16
N ALA A 302 18.72 -2.17 0.15
CA ALA A 302 19.40 -3.30 -0.46
C ALA A 302 18.95 -3.58 -1.91
N GLY A 303 17.90 -2.92 -2.41
CA GLY A 303 17.34 -3.13 -3.75
C GLY A 303 16.48 -4.40 -3.87
N TYR A 304 16.02 -4.98 -2.74
CA TYR A 304 15.21 -6.19 -2.69
C TYR A 304 13.74 -5.87 -2.97
N LEU A 305 13.30 -4.68 -2.56
CA LEU A 305 11.99 -4.10 -2.89
C LEU A 305 12.15 -2.86 -3.76
N GLY A 306 11.03 -2.34 -4.29
CA GLY A 306 11.00 -1.12 -5.10
C GLY A 306 11.48 -1.29 -6.53
N GLN A 307 11.74 -0.17 -7.19
CA GLN A 307 12.13 -0.12 -8.60
C GLN A 307 13.45 -0.88 -8.83
N PRO A 308 13.57 -1.67 -9.91
CA PRO A 308 14.85 -2.25 -10.29
C PRO A 308 15.88 -1.15 -10.60
N ASN A 309 16.88 -1.02 -9.73
CA ASN A 309 17.89 0.04 -9.74
C ASN A 309 19.31 -0.52 -9.92
N GLY A 310 19.50 -1.31 -10.97
CA GLY A 310 20.78 -1.97 -11.26
C GLY A 310 20.95 -3.34 -10.57
N PRO A 311 22.14 -3.95 -10.63
CA PRO A 311 22.38 -5.28 -10.10
C PRO A 311 22.37 -5.27 -8.56
N VAL A 312 21.53 -6.10 -7.97
CA VAL A 312 21.50 -6.35 -6.52
C VAL A 312 22.74 -7.16 -6.11
N ARG A 313 23.33 -6.78 -4.99
CA ARG A 313 24.33 -7.56 -4.27
C ARG A 313 23.69 -8.15 -3.02
N GLU A 314 24.19 -9.30 -2.59
CA GLU A 314 23.76 -9.89 -1.33
C GLU A 314 24.03 -8.94 -0.16
N ASP A 315 23.01 -8.76 0.67
CA ASP A 315 23.10 -8.11 1.97
C ASP A 315 22.56 -9.14 2.99
N PRO A 316 23.38 -9.63 3.93
CA PRO A 316 22.96 -10.72 4.82
C PRO A 316 21.75 -10.39 5.69
N GLU A 317 21.63 -9.13 6.14
CA GLU A 317 20.50 -8.67 6.94
C GLU A 317 19.21 -8.65 6.11
N ALA A 318 19.25 -8.02 4.92
CA ALA A 318 18.13 -7.96 4.00
C ALA A 318 17.71 -9.37 3.51
N THR A 319 18.67 -10.27 3.28
CA THR A 319 18.40 -11.66 2.88
C THR A 319 17.68 -12.42 4.00
N ALA A 320 18.15 -12.30 5.24
CA ALA A 320 17.48 -12.89 6.38
C ALA A 320 16.04 -12.35 6.54
N MET A 321 15.84 -11.05 6.36
CA MET A 321 14.50 -10.43 6.41
C MET A 321 13.57 -10.91 5.28
N LEU A 322 14.09 -11.07 4.06
CA LEU A 322 13.35 -11.63 2.92
C LEU A 322 12.85 -13.04 3.23
N PHE A 323 13.73 -13.92 3.70
CA PHE A 323 13.36 -15.31 4.02
C PHE A 323 12.47 -15.39 5.26
N ASP A 324 12.63 -14.50 6.24
CA ASP A 324 11.69 -14.38 7.37
C ASP A 324 10.27 -14.01 6.88
N GLY A 325 10.17 -13.08 5.91
CA GLY A 325 8.90 -12.76 5.26
C GLY A 325 8.32 -13.95 4.49
N LEU A 326 9.16 -14.66 3.73
CA LEU A 326 8.75 -15.82 2.94
C LEU A 326 8.15 -16.94 3.81
N ARG A 327 8.79 -17.29 4.94
CA ARG A 327 8.24 -18.32 5.84
C ARG A 327 6.88 -17.93 6.40
N ARG A 328 6.64 -16.64 6.63
CA ARG A 328 5.38 -16.12 7.17
C ARG A 328 4.23 -16.15 6.16
N GLN A 329 4.52 -16.25 4.86
CA GLN A 329 3.52 -16.38 3.81
C GLN A 329 3.05 -17.82 3.58
N ILE A 330 3.87 -18.80 3.95
CA ILE A 330 3.60 -20.20 3.64
C ILE A 330 2.56 -20.78 4.59
N ASP A 331 1.58 -21.49 4.03
CA ASP A 331 0.67 -22.37 4.76
C ASP A 331 1.30 -23.76 4.95
N PRO A 332 1.71 -24.14 6.18
CA PRO A 332 2.40 -25.40 6.40
C PRO A 332 1.53 -26.63 6.13
N SER A 333 0.19 -26.47 6.11
CA SER A 333 -0.72 -27.58 5.80
C SER A 333 -0.66 -28.00 4.33
N ARG A 334 -0.16 -27.13 3.42
CA ARG A 334 -0.10 -27.41 1.98
C ARG A 334 1.00 -28.40 1.61
N ALA A 335 2.11 -28.42 2.35
CA ALA A 335 3.28 -29.25 2.06
C ALA A 335 3.99 -29.74 3.34
N PRO A 336 3.30 -30.49 4.21
CA PRO A 336 3.89 -30.93 5.48
C PRO A 336 5.09 -31.84 5.26
N GLY A 337 6.18 -31.56 5.96
CA GLY A 337 7.47 -32.25 5.86
C GLY A 337 8.34 -31.81 4.68
N ALA A 338 7.88 -30.89 3.83
CA ALA A 338 8.61 -30.50 2.64
C ALA A 338 9.79 -29.57 2.96
N THR A 339 10.88 -29.74 2.22
CA THR A 339 12.04 -28.84 2.24
C THR A 339 12.21 -28.17 0.88
N ILE A 340 12.26 -26.84 0.88
CA ILE A 340 12.45 -26.01 -0.31
C ILE A 340 13.79 -25.28 -0.18
N GLN A 341 14.60 -25.26 -1.23
CA GLN A 341 15.91 -24.64 -1.24
C GLN A 341 16.06 -23.66 -2.40
N TRP A 342 16.82 -22.60 -2.16
CA TRP A 342 17.28 -21.64 -3.15
C TRP A 342 18.79 -21.76 -3.26
N GLU A 343 19.25 -22.22 -4.41
CA GLU A 343 20.66 -22.23 -4.78
C GLU A 343 20.93 -21.02 -5.66
N PHE A 344 21.44 -19.97 -5.02
CA PHE A 344 21.85 -18.77 -5.72
C PHE A 344 23.23 -18.95 -6.34
N THR A 345 23.41 -18.51 -7.59
CA THR A 345 24.73 -18.54 -8.24
C THR A 345 25.65 -17.40 -7.78
N ASP A 346 25.10 -16.39 -7.11
CA ASP A 346 25.75 -15.14 -6.72
C ASP A 346 25.41 -14.67 -5.28
N ALA A 347 24.89 -15.56 -4.43
CA ALA A 347 24.58 -15.32 -3.01
C ALA A 347 24.64 -16.63 -2.20
N GLU A 348 24.63 -16.55 -0.87
CA GLU A 348 24.55 -17.71 0.02
C GLU A 348 23.25 -18.49 -0.24
N PRO A 349 23.28 -19.83 -0.34
CA PRO A 349 22.05 -20.62 -0.48
C PRO A 349 21.20 -20.53 0.78
N TRP A 350 19.89 -20.71 0.62
CA TRP A 350 18.94 -20.72 1.73
C TRP A 350 17.98 -21.89 1.60
N HIS A 351 17.48 -22.38 2.74
CA HIS A 351 16.44 -23.39 2.75
C HIS A 351 15.31 -23.03 3.70
N LEU A 352 14.14 -23.55 3.38
CA LEU A 352 12.90 -23.44 4.13
C LEU A 352 12.39 -24.85 4.42
N ARG A 353 12.09 -25.12 5.69
CA ARG A 353 11.44 -26.36 6.13
C ARG A 353 10.01 -26.09 6.53
N ILE A 354 9.12 -26.94 6.05
CA ILE A 354 7.71 -26.95 6.41
C ILE A 354 7.51 -28.12 7.37
N ASP A 355 7.60 -27.83 8.66
CA ASP A 355 7.37 -28.80 9.72
C ASP A 355 5.87 -28.90 10.04
N ASN A 356 5.46 -29.89 10.84
CA ASN A 356 4.06 -30.10 11.21
C ASN A 356 3.50 -28.90 12.01
N GLY A 357 2.92 -27.94 11.30
CA GLY A 357 2.28 -26.73 11.85
C GLY A 357 3.18 -25.49 11.91
N SER A 358 4.44 -25.56 11.45
CA SER A 358 5.37 -24.42 11.47
C SER A 358 6.28 -24.38 10.26
N THR A 359 6.86 -23.22 10.00
CA THR A 359 7.82 -23.01 8.92
C THR A 359 9.09 -22.37 9.48
N SER A 360 10.25 -22.90 9.12
CA SER A 360 11.55 -22.35 9.51
C SER A 360 12.41 -22.08 8.28
N VAL A 361 13.32 -21.11 8.38
CA VAL A 361 14.30 -20.77 7.33
C VAL A 361 15.68 -20.66 7.94
N ALA A 362 16.69 -21.05 7.18
CA ALA A 362 18.09 -20.89 7.56
C ALA A 362 18.99 -20.76 6.32
N PRO A 363 20.13 -20.06 6.45
CA PRO A 363 21.16 -20.08 5.42
C PRO A 363 21.81 -21.46 5.30
N GLY A 364 22.46 -21.70 4.16
CA GLY A 364 23.12 -22.94 3.83
C GLY A 364 22.25 -23.92 3.04
N SER A 365 22.92 -24.91 2.42
CA SER A 365 22.28 -26.00 1.69
C SER A 365 22.03 -27.21 2.58
N VAL A 366 20.96 -27.94 2.29
CA VAL A 366 20.62 -29.21 2.94
C VAL A 366 20.47 -30.33 1.91
N PRO A 367 20.88 -31.57 2.22
CA PRO A 367 20.64 -32.71 1.34
C PRO A 367 19.15 -33.02 1.23
N ASP A 368 18.77 -33.75 0.17
CA ASP A 368 17.44 -34.34 -0.01
C ASP A 368 16.25 -33.34 -0.01
N CYS A 369 16.42 -32.17 -0.62
CA CYS A 369 15.34 -31.20 -0.81
C CYS A 369 14.26 -31.69 -1.78
N ASP A 370 12.99 -31.43 -1.46
CA ASP A 370 11.86 -31.76 -2.34
C ASP A 370 11.73 -30.81 -3.54
N LEU A 371 12.23 -29.57 -3.39
CA LEU A 371 12.24 -28.53 -4.42
C LEU A 371 13.45 -27.62 -4.25
N VAL A 372 14.19 -27.40 -5.34
CA VAL A 372 15.36 -26.52 -5.40
C VAL A 372 15.22 -25.52 -6.54
N PHE A 373 15.26 -24.22 -6.23
CA PHE A 373 15.33 -23.15 -7.21
C PHE A 373 16.79 -22.78 -7.50
N HIS A 374 17.27 -23.04 -8.72
CA HIS A 374 18.59 -22.58 -9.15
C HIS A 374 18.42 -21.27 -9.93
N CYS A 375 18.96 -20.18 -9.40
CA CYS A 375 18.80 -18.84 -10.00
C CYS A 375 19.87 -17.87 -9.52
N ARG A 376 19.87 -16.64 -10.04
CA ARG A 376 20.56 -15.53 -9.39
C ARG A 376 19.67 -14.94 -8.32
N LEU A 377 20.24 -14.34 -7.28
CA LEU A 377 19.48 -13.61 -6.27
C LEU A 377 18.59 -12.52 -6.93
N GLN A 378 19.15 -11.75 -7.85
CA GLN A 378 18.40 -10.74 -8.62
C GLN A 378 17.18 -11.33 -9.33
N ASP A 379 17.33 -12.47 -10.00
CA ASP A 379 16.23 -13.06 -10.78
C ASP A 379 15.10 -13.56 -9.86
N TRP A 380 15.44 -14.03 -8.65
CA TRP A 380 14.46 -14.35 -7.63
C TRP A 380 13.73 -13.11 -7.11
N LEU A 381 14.49 -12.05 -6.78
CA LEU A 381 13.93 -10.77 -6.31
C LEU A 381 13.02 -10.11 -7.34
N ASP A 382 13.37 -10.20 -8.62
CA ASP A 382 12.53 -9.64 -9.69
C ASP A 382 11.16 -10.32 -9.75
N VAL A 383 11.08 -11.61 -9.41
CA VAL A 383 9.81 -12.32 -9.32
C VAL A 383 9.10 -12.00 -8.01
N SER A 384 9.78 -12.10 -6.86
CA SER A 384 9.14 -11.93 -5.54
C SER A 384 8.69 -10.49 -5.27
N ALA A 385 9.38 -9.49 -5.82
CA ALA A 385 8.98 -8.08 -5.74
C ALA A 385 8.04 -7.65 -6.88
N GLY A 386 7.54 -8.59 -7.69
CA GLY A 386 6.59 -8.31 -8.78
C GLY A 386 7.14 -7.39 -9.87
N ARG A 387 8.45 -7.42 -10.12
CA ARG A 387 9.11 -6.69 -11.22
C ARG A 387 9.00 -7.44 -12.55
N THR A 388 8.87 -8.76 -12.49
CA THR A 388 8.59 -9.63 -13.63
C THR A 388 7.66 -10.77 -13.24
N GLU A 389 6.88 -11.22 -14.21
CA GLU A 389 6.06 -12.42 -14.07
C GLU A 389 6.93 -13.69 -13.91
N ALA A 390 6.55 -14.56 -12.98
CA ALA A 390 7.26 -15.81 -12.70
C ALA A 390 7.43 -16.70 -13.95
N TRP A 391 6.38 -16.81 -14.78
CA TRP A 391 6.40 -17.65 -15.98
C TRP A 391 7.46 -17.19 -17.01
N ARG A 392 7.75 -15.88 -17.09
CA ARG A 392 8.80 -15.35 -17.98
C ARG A 392 10.18 -15.79 -17.51
N SER A 393 10.43 -15.76 -16.21
CA SER A 393 11.70 -16.20 -15.60
C SER A 393 11.93 -17.71 -15.76
N LEU A 394 10.86 -18.50 -15.73
CA LEU A 394 10.91 -19.95 -16.02
C LEU A 394 11.22 -20.22 -17.50
N LEU A 395 10.50 -19.56 -18.43
CA LEU A 395 10.72 -19.74 -19.88
C LEU A 395 12.13 -19.33 -20.32
N THR A 396 12.66 -18.24 -19.76
CA THR A 396 14.01 -17.75 -20.04
C THR A 396 15.11 -18.49 -19.26
N ARG A 397 14.73 -19.49 -18.45
CA ARG A 397 15.63 -20.30 -17.60
C ARG A 397 16.47 -19.49 -16.61
N LYS A 398 16.01 -18.29 -16.26
CA LYS A 398 16.58 -17.46 -15.18
C LYS A 398 16.31 -18.08 -13.81
N ILE A 399 15.13 -18.66 -13.65
CA ILE A 399 14.78 -19.52 -12.50
C ILE A 399 14.59 -20.94 -13.00
N ARG A 400 15.34 -21.88 -12.43
CA ARG A 400 15.31 -23.29 -12.79
C ARG A 400 14.91 -24.13 -11.58
N PRO A 401 13.61 -24.39 -11.39
CA PRO A 401 13.14 -25.25 -10.31
C PRO A 401 13.43 -26.71 -10.66
N LYS A 402 13.90 -27.49 -9.68
CA LYS A 402 14.18 -28.93 -9.78
C LYS A 402 13.66 -29.59 -8.51
N GLY A 403 12.87 -30.66 -8.65
CA GLY A 403 12.26 -31.31 -7.50
C GLY A 403 11.22 -32.33 -7.90
N SER A 404 10.43 -32.80 -6.95
CA SER A 404 9.31 -33.69 -7.25
C SER A 404 8.26 -32.99 -8.11
N LEU A 405 7.63 -33.72 -9.04
CA LEU A 405 6.55 -33.18 -9.87
C LEU A 405 5.40 -32.60 -9.03
N ARG A 406 5.12 -33.23 -7.88
CA ARG A 406 4.14 -32.76 -6.90
C ARG A 406 4.50 -31.37 -6.37
N MET A 407 5.74 -31.16 -5.95
CA MET A 407 6.18 -29.87 -5.43
C MET A 407 6.25 -28.79 -6.52
N LEU A 408 6.67 -29.13 -7.73
CA LEU A 408 6.65 -28.20 -8.87
C LEU A 408 5.23 -27.71 -9.19
N ALA A 409 4.24 -28.62 -9.16
CA ALA A 409 2.84 -28.26 -9.38
C ALA A 409 2.25 -27.46 -8.20
N LEU A 410 2.76 -27.68 -6.98
CA LEU A 410 2.29 -27.01 -5.77
C LEU A 410 2.95 -25.63 -5.55
N ALA A 411 4.15 -25.40 -6.09
CA ALA A 411 4.94 -24.20 -5.86
C ALA A 411 4.17 -22.88 -6.05
N PRO A 412 3.38 -22.67 -7.13
CA PRO A 412 2.59 -21.44 -7.26
C PRO A 412 1.71 -21.19 -6.04
N LYS A 413 0.99 -22.23 -5.60
CA LYS A 413 0.08 -22.16 -4.44
C LYS A 413 0.81 -21.99 -3.10
N LEU A 414 2.10 -22.26 -3.00
CA LEU A 414 2.83 -22.07 -1.74
C LEU A 414 3.25 -20.63 -1.52
N PHE A 415 3.50 -19.90 -2.61
CA PHE A 415 4.04 -18.54 -2.58
C PHE A 415 2.99 -17.47 -2.91
N GLY A 416 1.75 -17.88 -3.21
CA GLY A 416 0.67 -17.02 -3.68
C GLY A 416 0.20 -17.51 -5.03
#